data_AF-A0A1F6LSQ3-F1
#
_entry.id   AF-A0A1F6LSQ3-F1
#
_cell.length_a   1.000
_cell.length_b   1.000
_cell.length_c   1.000
_cell.angle_alpha   90.00
_cell.angle_beta   90.00
_cell.angle_gamma   90.00
#
_symmetry.space_group_name_H-M   'P 1'
#
loop_
_entity.id
_entity.type
_entity.pdbx_description
1 polymer ?
#
loop_
_entity_poly.entity_id
_entity_poly.type
_entity_poly.pdbx_seq_one_letter_code
_entity_poly.pdbx_strand_id
1 'polypeptide(L)'
;MVTYDPALIEALVRSKVDAAADADQSWINAYRDELDDIYERSPEERESLFASLDRRYFQRVGIPAIVEECLAERAGALPKTCNVTMLSAQDRSEEGADVNRAGQMILRFRTATLADSEKFRRRLRREIVQAADCFNPEFGHAPELLDALLPSERERIRAALTLLWALTAQIRLCAEEPLKTGATAQVEKERLDRLAADLRAALCGDAHAPLAELLQDLPARPPAFGRMLEFCRRHAGSEAAASGICDLCRFPSEDVQTLSVLPDNVRRALTAEFTSLQNMSHVCARCAERSAI
;
A
#
# COMPACT_ATOMS: atom_id res chain seq x y z
N MET A 1 -15.95 -13.01 6.23
CA MET A 1 -16.59 -13.29 4.92
C MET A 1 -15.82 -12.52 3.85
N VAL A 2 -15.50 -13.15 2.71
CA VAL A 2 -14.79 -12.48 1.59
C VAL A 2 -15.77 -12.18 0.47
N THR A 3 -15.78 -10.94 -0.01
CA THR A 3 -16.58 -10.50 -1.15
C THR A 3 -15.65 -10.04 -2.26
N TYR A 4 -15.98 -10.37 -3.51
CA TYR A 4 -15.19 -10.01 -4.68
C TYR A 4 -16.02 -9.10 -5.56
N ASP A 5 -15.40 -8.01 -6.01
CA ASP A 5 -16.02 -7.12 -6.99
C ASP A 5 -16.25 -7.84 -8.33
N PRO A 6 -17.44 -7.69 -8.96
CA PRO A 6 -17.74 -8.32 -10.24
C PRO A 6 -16.74 -7.99 -11.36
N ALA A 7 -16.25 -6.75 -11.44
CA ALA A 7 -15.30 -6.36 -12.48
C ALA A 7 -13.92 -7.01 -12.25
N LEU A 8 -13.52 -7.23 -10.98
CA LEU A 8 -12.33 -8.02 -10.67
C LEU A 8 -12.48 -9.48 -11.12
N ILE A 9 -13.65 -10.09 -10.85
CA ILE A 9 -13.93 -11.47 -11.25
C ILE A 9 -13.82 -11.61 -12.77
N GLU A 10 -14.52 -10.77 -13.52
CA GLU A 10 -14.50 -10.75 -14.98
C GLU A 10 -13.05 -10.59 -15.51
N ALA A 11 -12.34 -9.57 -15.04
CA ALA A 11 -11.00 -9.26 -15.52
C ALA A 11 -10.01 -10.42 -15.29
N LEU A 12 -10.14 -11.16 -14.18
CA LEU A 12 -9.28 -12.30 -13.87
C LEU A 12 -9.59 -13.53 -14.71
N VAL A 13 -10.88 -13.87 -14.87
CA VAL A 13 -11.30 -15.02 -15.67
C VAL A 13 -10.87 -14.81 -17.12
N ARG A 14 -11.17 -13.64 -17.71
CA ARG A 14 -10.75 -13.29 -19.07
C ARG A 14 -9.23 -13.29 -19.22
N SER A 15 -8.50 -12.67 -18.30
CA SER A 15 -7.03 -12.64 -18.36
C SER A 15 -6.40 -14.04 -18.35
N LYS A 16 -6.98 -15.01 -17.62
CA LYS A 16 -6.50 -16.40 -17.64
C LYS A 16 -6.86 -17.12 -18.94
N VAL A 17 -8.05 -16.88 -19.48
CA VAL A 17 -8.49 -17.43 -20.76
C VAL A 17 -7.63 -16.92 -21.91
N ASP A 18 -7.22 -15.66 -21.88
CA ASP A 18 -6.37 -15.04 -22.92
C ASP A 18 -4.90 -15.48 -22.81
N ALA A 19 -4.41 -15.69 -21.59
CA ALA A 19 -3.03 -16.13 -21.34
C ALA A 19 -2.78 -17.63 -21.61
N ALA A 20 -3.82 -18.40 -21.89
CA ALA A 20 -3.74 -19.84 -22.09
C ALA A 20 -3.19 -20.19 -23.48
N ALA A 21 -1.86 -20.23 -23.57
CA ALA A 21 -1.15 -20.72 -24.73
C ALA A 21 -0.95 -22.26 -24.71
N ASP A 22 -0.80 -22.90 -23.54
CA ASP A 22 -0.37 -24.32 -23.47
C ASP A 22 -0.72 -25.12 -22.18
N ALA A 23 -1.61 -24.66 -21.26
CA ALA A 23 -1.89 -25.39 -20.01
C ALA A 23 -3.39 -25.51 -19.66
N ASP A 24 -3.79 -26.74 -19.32
CA ASP A 24 -5.15 -27.24 -18.99
C ASP A 24 -6.31 -26.51 -19.68
N GLN A 25 -6.42 -26.79 -20.98
CA GLN A 25 -7.40 -26.19 -21.88
C GLN A 25 -8.85 -26.62 -21.57
N SER A 26 -9.08 -27.58 -20.70
CA SER A 26 -10.39 -28.23 -20.55
C SER A 26 -11.48 -27.26 -20.07
N TRP A 27 -11.24 -26.55 -18.97
CA TRP A 27 -12.19 -25.57 -18.44
C TRP A 27 -12.18 -24.26 -19.26
N ILE A 28 -11.06 -23.93 -19.91
CA ILE A 28 -10.91 -22.72 -20.73
C ILE A 28 -11.71 -22.85 -22.02
N ASN A 29 -11.65 -24.01 -22.67
CA ASN A 29 -12.48 -24.31 -23.83
C ASN A 29 -13.96 -24.34 -23.43
N ALA A 30 -14.33 -25.01 -22.33
CA ALA A 30 -15.69 -25.00 -21.83
C ALA A 30 -16.21 -23.58 -21.54
N TYR A 31 -15.35 -22.71 -20.98
CA TYR A 31 -15.69 -21.31 -20.78
C TYR A 31 -15.91 -20.58 -22.11
N ARG A 32 -15.05 -20.79 -23.13
CA ARG A 32 -15.18 -20.17 -24.46
C ARG A 32 -16.44 -20.63 -25.18
N ASP A 33 -16.74 -21.93 -25.13
CA ASP A 33 -17.96 -22.49 -25.72
C ASP A 33 -19.21 -21.87 -25.08
N GLU A 34 -19.27 -21.81 -23.74
CA GLU A 34 -20.38 -21.15 -23.03
C GLU A 34 -20.43 -19.63 -23.28
N LEU A 35 -19.29 -18.98 -23.51
CA LEU A 35 -19.22 -17.56 -23.84
C LEU A 35 -19.82 -17.29 -25.22
N ASP A 36 -19.49 -18.13 -26.21
CA ASP A 36 -20.03 -18.06 -27.57
C ASP A 36 -21.55 -18.27 -27.57
N ASP A 37 -22.05 -19.24 -26.79
CA ASP A 37 -23.49 -19.48 -26.61
C ASP A 37 -24.23 -18.23 -26.06
N ILE A 38 -23.59 -17.44 -25.19
CA ILE A 38 -24.18 -16.20 -24.66
C ILE A 38 -24.24 -15.12 -25.75
N TYR A 39 -23.25 -15.06 -26.65
CA TYR A 39 -23.27 -14.12 -27.78
C TYR A 39 -24.41 -14.37 -28.76
N GLU A 40 -25.02 -15.56 -28.77
CA GLU A 40 -26.22 -15.87 -29.56
C GLU A 40 -27.52 -15.38 -28.90
N ARG A 41 -27.50 -14.97 -27.63
CA ARG A 41 -28.69 -14.52 -26.87
C ARG A 41 -29.05 -13.06 -27.11
N SER A 42 -30.23 -12.63 -26.66
CA SER A 42 -30.66 -11.23 -26.77
C SER A 42 -29.75 -10.31 -25.94
N PRO A 43 -29.47 -9.07 -26.39
CA PRO A 43 -28.59 -8.14 -25.66
C PRO A 43 -29.02 -7.88 -24.21
N GLU A 44 -30.33 -7.91 -23.94
CA GLU A 44 -30.94 -7.66 -22.63
C GLU A 44 -30.63 -8.76 -21.61
N GLU A 45 -30.41 -10.01 -22.05
CA GLU A 45 -30.11 -11.15 -21.18
C GLU A 45 -28.60 -11.31 -20.92
N ARG A 46 -27.76 -10.85 -21.85
CA ARG A 46 -26.32 -11.13 -21.90
C ARG A 46 -25.57 -10.71 -20.64
N GLU A 47 -25.82 -9.52 -20.11
CA GLU A 47 -25.06 -8.97 -18.98
C GLU A 47 -25.17 -9.88 -17.74
N SER A 48 -26.38 -10.35 -17.43
CA SER A 48 -26.62 -11.26 -16.30
C SER A 48 -26.01 -12.65 -16.52
N LEU A 49 -25.99 -13.11 -17.78
CA LEU A 49 -25.40 -14.40 -18.16
C LEU A 49 -23.88 -14.37 -18.10
N PHE A 50 -23.24 -13.30 -18.57
CA PHE A 50 -21.79 -13.10 -18.45
C PHE A 50 -21.36 -13.05 -16.98
N ALA A 51 -22.03 -12.25 -16.15
CA ALA A 51 -21.71 -12.18 -14.72
C ALA A 51 -21.87 -13.54 -14.02
N SER A 52 -22.87 -14.33 -14.42
CA SER A 52 -23.09 -15.68 -13.88
C SER A 52 -22.04 -16.69 -14.37
N LEU A 53 -21.61 -16.57 -15.62
CA LEU A 53 -20.52 -17.38 -16.19
C LEU A 53 -19.20 -17.10 -15.46
N ASP A 54 -18.79 -15.84 -15.40
CA ASP A 54 -17.53 -15.44 -14.77
C ASP A 54 -17.48 -15.88 -13.30
N ARG A 55 -18.58 -15.70 -12.57
CA ARG A 55 -18.68 -16.13 -11.17
C ARG A 55 -18.53 -17.64 -10.98
N ARG A 56 -19.05 -18.46 -11.90
CA ARG A 56 -18.88 -19.93 -11.86
C ARG A 56 -17.43 -20.33 -12.08
N TYR A 57 -16.76 -19.70 -13.05
CA TYR A 57 -15.38 -20.01 -13.40
C TYR A 57 -14.35 -19.36 -12.50
N PHE A 58 -14.73 -18.33 -11.72
CA PHE A 58 -13.83 -17.65 -10.78
C PHE A 58 -13.13 -18.59 -9.78
N GLN A 59 -13.83 -19.62 -9.31
CA GLN A 59 -13.24 -20.61 -8.41
C GLN A 59 -12.11 -21.41 -9.06
N ARG A 60 -12.17 -21.62 -10.38
CA ARG A 60 -11.13 -22.33 -11.16
C ARG A 60 -9.85 -21.51 -11.31
N VAL A 61 -9.94 -20.18 -11.15
CA VAL A 61 -8.78 -19.27 -11.21
C VAL A 61 -7.85 -19.47 -10.00
N GLY A 62 -8.35 -20.02 -8.89
CA GLY A 62 -7.54 -20.36 -7.70
C GLY A 62 -7.22 -19.19 -6.76
N ILE A 63 -7.58 -17.96 -7.12
CA ILE A 63 -7.40 -16.77 -6.26
C ILE A 63 -8.21 -16.86 -4.96
N PRO A 64 -9.49 -17.30 -4.95
CA PRO A 64 -10.25 -17.42 -3.72
C PRO A 64 -9.57 -18.30 -2.67
N ALA A 65 -9.08 -19.47 -3.07
CA ALA A 65 -8.40 -20.40 -2.19
C ALA A 65 -7.14 -19.79 -1.55
N ILE A 66 -6.33 -19.05 -2.32
CA ILE A 66 -5.14 -18.37 -1.78
C ILE A 66 -5.53 -17.33 -0.73
N VAL A 67 -6.62 -16.58 -0.97
CA VAL A 67 -7.08 -15.54 -0.06
C VAL A 67 -7.59 -16.13 1.24
N GLU A 68 -8.42 -17.18 1.15
CA GLU A 68 -8.95 -17.90 2.30
C GLU A 68 -7.82 -18.53 3.13
N GLU A 69 -6.84 -19.16 2.48
CA GLU A 69 -5.65 -19.72 3.14
C GLU A 69 -4.90 -18.64 3.94
N CYS A 70 -4.55 -17.51 3.30
CA CYS A 70 -3.78 -16.45 3.95
C CYS A 70 -4.55 -15.78 5.09
N LEU A 71 -5.87 -15.63 4.99
CA LEU A 71 -6.71 -15.11 6.07
C LEU A 71 -6.81 -16.09 7.23
N ALA A 72 -6.91 -17.39 6.95
CA ALA A 72 -7.00 -18.44 7.97
C ALA A 72 -5.73 -18.52 8.81
N GLU A 73 -4.56 -18.36 8.21
CA GLU A 73 -3.27 -18.27 8.92
C GLU A 73 -3.24 -17.18 10.00
N ARG A 74 -4.07 -16.15 9.86
CA ARG A 74 -4.10 -14.95 10.72
C ARG A 74 -5.44 -14.73 11.41
N ALA A 75 -6.31 -15.73 11.44
CA ALA A 75 -7.64 -15.62 12.02
C ALA A 75 -7.61 -15.18 13.51
N GLY A 76 -6.54 -15.49 14.25
CA GLY A 76 -6.37 -15.06 15.65
C GLY A 76 -6.03 -13.57 15.82
N ALA A 77 -5.49 -12.91 14.79
CA ALA A 77 -5.11 -11.50 14.82
C ALA A 77 -6.20 -10.58 14.23
N LEU A 78 -7.19 -11.16 13.53
CA LEU A 78 -8.29 -10.42 12.90
C LEU A 78 -9.57 -10.54 13.74
N PRO A 79 -10.39 -9.48 13.83
CA PRO A 79 -11.71 -9.58 14.45
C PRO A 79 -12.59 -10.60 13.74
N LYS A 80 -13.41 -11.35 14.49
CA LYS A 80 -14.39 -12.29 13.91
C LYS A 80 -15.41 -11.63 12.97
N THR A 81 -15.66 -10.35 13.18
CA THR A 81 -16.56 -9.51 12.36
C THR A 81 -15.87 -8.88 11.17
N CYS A 82 -14.57 -9.12 10.97
CA CYS A 82 -13.82 -8.58 9.84
C CYS A 82 -14.38 -9.14 8.52
N ASN A 83 -14.99 -8.25 7.75
CA ASN A 83 -15.36 -8.51 6.37
C ASN A 83 -14.21 -8.09 5.46
N VAL A 84 -13.96 -8.88 4.42
CA VAL A 84 -12.90 -8.63 3.46
C VAL A 84 -13.53 -8.39 2.11
N THR A 85 -13.17 -7.30 1.45
CA THR A 85 -13.58 -7.02 0.07
C THR A 85 -12.36 -6.96 -0.83
N MET A 86 -12.38 -7.71 -1.93
CA MET A 86 -11.37 -7.65 -2.96
C MET A 86 -11.84 -6.82 -4.13
N LEU A 87 -11.03 -5.82 -4.50
CA LEU A 87 -11.25 -4.93 -5.63
C LEU A 87 -10.07 -5.01 -6.60
N SER A 88 -10.34 -4.61 -7.85
CA SER A 88 -9.27 -4.40 -8.83
C SER A 88 -8.50 -3.11 -8.51
N ALA A 89 -7.18 -3.17 -8.65
CA ALA A 89 -6.34 -1.98 -8.69
C ALA A 89 -6.06 -1.60 -10.16
N GLN A 90 -6.03 -0.31 -10.47
CA GLN A 90 -5.68 0.19 -11.80
C GLN A 90 -4.17 0.22 -12.00
N ASP A 91 -3.43 0.66 -10.98
CA ASP A 91 -1.98 0.76 -11.01
C ASP A 91 -1.31 0.12 -9.78
N ARG A 92 0.02 0.17 -9.73
CA ARG A 92 0.81 -0.45 -8.65
C ARG A 92 0.68 0.30 -7.31
N SER A 93 0.41 1.60 -7.34
CA SER A 93 0.30 2.45 -6.15
C SER A 93 -0.98 2.18 -5.36
N GLU A 94 -2.03 1.74 -6.04
CA GLU A 94 -3.30 1.35 -5.42
C GLU A 94 -3.28 -0.04 -4.77
N GLU A 95 -2.25 -0.86 -5.04
CA GLU A 95 -2.20 -2.24 -4.56
C GLU A 95 -1.79 -2.35 -3.10
N GLY A 96 -2.63 -2.97 -2.27
CA GLY A 96 -2.36 -3.21 -0.85
C GLY A 96 -3.61 -3.56 -0.08
N ALA A 97 -3.47 -3.65 1.25
CA ALA A 97 -4.58 -3.72 2.17
C ALA A 97 -4.86 -2.36 2.83
N ASP A 98 -6.14 -2.07 3.01
CA ASP A 98 -6.63 -0.92 3.78
C ASP A 98 -7.75 -1.39 4.72
N VAL A 99 -7.98 -0.68 5.82
CA VAL A 99 -9.08 -0.93 6.74
C VAL A 99 -9.91 0.33 6.85
N ASN A 100 -11.16 0.26 6.40
CA ASN A 100 -12.04 1.42 6.44
C ASN A 100 -12.59 1.68 7.86
N ARG A 101 -13.26 2.82 8.03
CA ARG A 101 -13.86 3.22 9.33
C ARG A 101 -14.91 2.25 9.87
N ALA A 102 -15.51 1.43 9.01
CA ALA A 102 -16.48 0.40 9.42
C ALA A 102 -15.79 -0.90 9.88
N GLY A 103 -14.46 -0.96 9.89
CA GLY A 103 -13.70 -2.15 10.28
C GLY A 103 -13.68 -3.23 9.20
N GLN A 104 -13.96 -2.88 7.94
CA GLN A 104 -13.85 -3.78 6.80
C GLN A 104 -12.47 -3.64 6.17
N MET A 105 -11.83 -4.78 5.90
CA MET A 105 -10.58 -4.88 5.16
C MET A 105 -10.86 -4.81 3.66
N ILE A 106 -10.14 -3.94 2.96
CA ILE A 106 -10.22 -3.79 1.51
C ILE A 106 -8.86 -4.20 0.94
N LEU A 107 -8.87 -5.21 0.07
CA LEU A 107 -7.68 -5.70 -0.63
C LEU A 107 -7.76 -5.27 -2.10
N ARG A 108 -6.73 -4.59 -2.59
CA ARG A 108 -6.64 -4.15 -3.97
C ARG A 108 -5.44 -4.76 -4.66
N PHE A 109 -5.66 -5.40 -5.80
CA PHE A 109 -4.59 -6.00 -6.60
C PHE A 109 -4.88 -5.89 -8.09
N ARG A 110 -3.83 -5.72 -8.89
CA ARG A 110 -3.91 -5.80 -10.35
C ARG A 110 -4.00 -7.25 -10.78
N THR A 111 -4.69 -7.51 -11.90
CA THR A 111 -4.73 -8.83 -12.54
C THR A 111 -3.32 -9.38 -12.81
N ALA A 112 -2.39 -8.52 -13.25
CA ALA A 112 -0.99 -8.89 -13.47
C ALA A 112 -0.27 -9.40 -12.20
N THR A 113 -0.59 -8.85 -11.02
CA THR A 113 -0.06 -9.33 -9.74
C THR A 113 -0.69 -10.66 -9.36
N LEU A 114 -2.00 -10.80 -9.59
CA LEU A 114 -2.76 -12.02 -9.30
C LEU A 114 -2.40 -13.19 -10.23
N ALA A 115 -1.89 -12.90 -11.44
CA ALA A 115 -1.46 -13.92 -12.39
C ALA A 115 -0.31 -14.80 -11.86
N ASP A 116 0.60 -14.23 -11.07
CA ASP A 116 1.68 -14.94 -10.36
C ASP A 116 1.23 -15.29 -8.94
N SER A 117 0.70 -16.51 -8.79
CA SER A 117 0.09 -16.98 -7.55
C SER A 117 1.04 -17.00 -6.37
N GLU A 118 2.33 -17.29 -6.56
CA GLU A 118 3.28 -17.28 -5.45
C GLU A 118 3.62 -15.86 -5.02
N LYS A 119 3.85 -14.95 -5.99
CA LYS A 119 4.11 -13.54 -5.68
C LYS A 119 2.89 -12.90 -5.02
N PHE A 120 1.69 -13.21 -5.50
CA PHE A 120 0.45 -12.80 -4.88
C PHE A 120 0.33 -13.30 -3.44
N ARG A 121 0.45 -14.62 -3.21
CA ARG A 121 0.37 -15.21 -1.86
C ARG A 121 1.32 -14.51 -0.90
N ARG A 122 2.58 -14.34 -1.29
CA ARG A 122 3.59 -13.70 -0.43
C ARG A 122 3.27 -12.23 -0.14
N ARG A 123 2.80 -11.48 -1.15
CA ARG A 123 2.38 -10.09 -0.95
C ARG A 123 1.18 -10.03 -0.03
N LEU A 124 0.14 -10.82 -0.29
CA LEU A 124 -1.09 -10.84 0.49
C LEU A 124 -0.83 -11.10 1.98
N ARG A 125 0.05 -12.04 2.33
CA ARG A 125 0.39 -12.34 3.73
C ARG A 125 0.95 -11.12 4.46
N ARG A 126 1.85 -10.36 3.83
CA ARG A 126 2.35 -9.11 4.40
C ARG A 126 1.24 -8.06 4.55
N GLU A 127 0.41 -7.89 3.52
CA GLU A 127 -0.70 -6.93 3.56
C GLU A 127 -1.70 -7.27 4.69
N ILE A 128 -1.95 -8.56 4.96
CA ILE A 128 -2.79 -9.00 6.08
C ILE A 128 -2.15 -8.66 7.43
N VAL A 129 -0.82 -8.78 7.57
CA VAL A 129 -0.11 -8.37 8.80
C VAL A 129 -0.31 -6.87 9.04
N GLN A 130 -0.16 -6.05 8.01
CA GLN A 130 -0.39 -4.60 8.12
C GLN A 130 -1.86 -4.29 8.45
N ALA A 131 -2.81 -4.96 7.80
CA ALA A 131 -4.22 -4.76 8.11
C ALA A 131 -4.59 -5.22 9.53
N ALA A 132 -3.96 -6.29 10.04
CA ALA A 132 -4.15 -6.76 11.40
C ALA A 132 -3.69 -5.71 12.44
N ASP A 133 -2.61 -4.98 12.16
CA ASP A 133 -2.16 -3.88 13.02
C ASP A 133 -3.23 -2.79 13.15
N CYS A 134 -4.02 -2.51 12.10
CA CYS A 134 -5.15 -1.55 12.17
C CYS A 134 -6.24 -1.97 13.17
N PHE A 135 -6.36 -3.25 13.46
CA PHE A 135 -7.33 -3.78 14.44
C PHE A 135 -6.74 -3.91 15.85
N ASN A 136 -5.42 -3.73 16.02
CA ASN A 136 -4.76 -3.82 17.31
C ASN A 136 -4.80 -2.46 18.05
N PRO A 137 -5.49 -2.34 19.20
CA PRO A 137 -5.53 -1.09 19.96
C PRO A 137 -4.14 -0.61 20.42
N GLU A 138 -3.20 -1.52 20.70
CA GLU A 138 -1.85 -1.16 21.11
C GLU A 138 -1.02 -0.55 19.97
N PHE A 139 -1.35 -0.92 18.72
CA PHE A 139 -0.73 -0.30 17.55
C PHE A 139 -1.26 1.13 17.35
N GLY A 140 -2.54 1.37 17.65
CA GLY A 140 -3.13 2.70 17.67
C GLY A 140 -3.15 3.38 16.29
N HIS A 141 -3.58 2.65 15.25
CA HIS A 141 -3.70 3.18 13.89
C HIS A 141 -4.61 4.42 13.85
N ALA A 142 -4.05 5.56 13.42
CA ALA A 142 -4.72 6.86 13.43
C ALA A 142 -4.35 7.66 12.16
N PRO A 143 -4.83 7.26 10.98
CA PRO A 143 -4.45 7.85 9.70
C PRO A 143 -4.85 9.34 9.58
N GLU A 144 -5.87 9.78 10.30
CA GLU A 144 -6.30 11.18 10.40
C GLU A 144 -5.23 12.13 10.93
N LEU A 145 -4.20 11.61 11.62
CA LEU A 145 -3.05 12.43 12.04
C LEU A 145 -2.26 12.99 10.85
N LEU A 146 -2.39 12.36 9.67
CA LEU A 146 -1.82 12.87 8.43
C LEU A 146 -2.61 14.06 7.86
N ASP A 147 -3.87 14.25 8.26
CA ASP A 147 -4.73 15.31 7.73
C ASP A 147 -4.32 16.71 8.19
N ALA A 148 -3.59 16.79 9.30
CA ALA A 148 -3.01 18.03 9.81
C ALA A 148 -1.74 18.47 9.05
N LEU A 149 -1.19 17.61 8.17
CA LEU A 149 0.04 17.91 7.43
C LEU A 149 -0.26 18.63 6.12
N LEU A 150 0.69 19.48 5.69
CA LEU A 150 0.71 20.05 4.35
C LEU A 150 0.72 18.94 3.29
N PRO A 151 0.13 19.15 2.09
CA PRO A 151 0.06 18.11 1.06
C PRO A 151 1.41 17.49 0.67
N SER A 152 2.47 18.30 0.57
CA SER A 152 3.85 17.87 0.25
C SER A 152 4.41 16.93 1.33
N GLU A 153 4.31 17.36 2.58
CA GLU A 153 4.78 16.64 3.75
C GLU A 153 3.99 15.37 3.93
N ARG A 154 2.67 15.44 3.76
CA ARG A 154 1.77 14.30 3.84
C ARG A 154 2.18 13.20 2.89
N GLU A 155 2.47 13.53 1.63
CA GLU A 155 2.84 12.53 0.63
C GLU A 155 4.19 11.89 0.95
N ARG A 156 5.21 12.71 1.24
CA ARG A 156 6.54 12.26 1.63
C ARG A 156 6.51 11.37 2.89
N ILE A 157 5.80 11.82 3.93
CA ILE A 157 5.68 11.09 5.20
C ILE A 157 4.88 9.81 4.98
N ARG A 158 3.80 9.84 4.20
CA ARG A 158 3.01 8.65 3.86
C ARG A 158 3.85 7.62 3.13
N ALA A 159 4.66 8.02 2.16
CA ALA A 159 5.55 7.11 1.44
C ALA A 159 6.56 6.44 2.38
N ALA A 160 7.28 7.21 3.19
CA ALA A 160 8.22 6.67 4.18
C ALA A 160 7.53 5.78 5.23
N LEU A 161 6.35 6.19 5.72
CA LEU A 161 5.56 5.43 6.69
C LEU A 161 5.09 4.10 6.12
N THR A 162 4.67 4.08 4.85
CA THR A 162 4.23 2.87 4.15
C THR A 162 5.38 1.87 4.02
N LEU A 163 6.59 2.34 3.66
CA LEU A 163 7.79 1.52 3.58
C LEU A 163 8.24 1.00 4.95
N LEU A 164 8.22 1.86 5.97
CA LEU A 164 8.56 1.48 7.35
C LEU A 164 7.58 0.41 7.86
N TRP A 165 6.28 0.59 7.64
CA TRP A 165 5.28 -0.39 8.04
C TRP A 165 5.45 -1.71 7.30
N ALA A 166 5.63 -1.67 5.99
CA ALA A 166 5.88 -2.86 5.19
C ALA A 166 7.14 -3.62 5.67
N LEU A 167 8.21 -2.91 6.03
CA LEU A 167 9.42 -3.48 6.59
C LEU A 167 9.14 -4.16 7.94
N THR A 168 8.46 -3.49 8.88
CA THR A 168 8.13 -4.08 10.19
C THR A 168 7.23 -5.30 10.07
N ALA A 169 6.24 -5.26 9.18
CA ALA A 169 5.35 -6.38 8.90
C ALA A 169 6.13 -7.56 8.29
N GLN A 170 7.04 -7.29 7.35
CA GLN A 170 7.88 -8.32 6.75
C GLN A 170 8.83 -8.97 7.76
N ILE A 171 9.44 -8.20 8.67
CA ILE A 171 10.31 -8.74 9.74
C ILE A 171 9.53 -9.69 10.63
N ARG A 172 8.31 -9.31 11.04
CA ARG A 172 7.43 -10.14 11.88
C ARG A 172 6.99 -11.41 11.15
N LEU A 173 6.59 -11.28 9.88
CA LEU A 173 6.21 -12.41 9.05
C LEU A 173 7.36 -13.43 8.94
N CYS A 174 8.59 -12.96 8.71
CA CYS A 174 9.78 -13.81 8.67
C CYS A 174 10.10 -14.48 10.03
N ALA A 175 9.68 -13.91 11.15
CA ALA A 175 9.94 -14.45 12.48
C ALA A 175 8.92 -15.51 12.92
N GLU A 176 7.65 -15.34 12.54
CA GLU A 176 6.59 -16.29 12.85
C GLU A 176 6.63 -17.53 11.95
N GLU A 177 7.30 -17.40 10.81
CA GLU A 177 7.60 -18.50 9.91
C GLU A 177 9.09 -18.79 9.95
N PRO A 178 9.58 -19.60 10.91
CA PRO A 178 10.97 -19.99 10.93
C PRO A 178 11.27 -20.79 9.65
N LEU A 179 11.75 -20.06 8.64
CA LEU A 179 12.49 -20.44 7.45
C LEU A 179 12.25 -21.89 7.00
N LYS A 180 11.33 -22.07 6.04
CA LYS A 180 11.49 -23.17 5.08
C LYS A 180 12.88 -23.03 4.46
N THR A 181 13.75 -24.01 4.69
CA THR A 181 15.15 -24.04 4.27
C THR A 181 15.30 -23.87 2.75
N GLY A 182 16.40 -23.24 2.29
CA GLY A 182 16.78 -23.17 0.88
C GLY A 182 16.39 -21.86 0.18
N ALA A 183 15.91 -21.94 -1.07
CA ALA A 183 15.66 -20.78 -1.93
C ALA A 183 14.65 -19.76 -1.35
N THR A 184 13.72 -20.19 -0.49
CA THR A 184 12.73 -19.30 0.14
C THR A 184 13.37 -18.31 1.11
N ALA A 185 14.38 -18.74 1.87
CA ALA A 185 15.10 -17.87 2.80
C ALA A 185 15.83 -16.71 2.08
N GLN A 186 16.47 -17.01 0.96
CA GLN A 186 17.18 -16.03 0.15
C GLN A 186 16.21 -15.00 -0.46
N VAL A 187 15.06 -15.45 -0.97
CA VAL A 187 14.02 -14.57 -1.52
C VAL A 187 13.47 -13.60 -0.46
N GLU A 188 13.22 -14.07 0.77
CA GLU A 188 12.76 -13.19 1.84
C GLU A 188 13.84 -12.22 2.32
N LYS A 189 15.11 -12.66 2.38
CA LYS A 189 16.23 -11.77 2.67
C LYS A 189 16.35 -10.65 1.63
N GLU A 190 16.34 -10.99 0.34
CA GLU A 190 16.40 -9.99 -0.74
C GLU A 190 15.23 -9.00 -0.69
N ARG A 191 14.07 -9.41 -0.19
CA ARG A 191 12.94 -8.50 0.01
C ARG A 191 13.14 -7.57 1.19
N LEU A 192 13.60 -8.08 2.32
CA LEU A 192 13.96 -7.24 3.46
C LEU A 192 15.03 -6.22 3.05
N ASP A 193 16.05 -6.66 2.31
CA ASP A 193 17.11 -5.79 1.80
C ASP A 193 16.56 -4.72 0.85
N ARG A 194 15.63 -5.08 -0.06
CA ARG A 194 14.95 -4.12 -0.94
C ARG A 194 14.09 -3.12 -0.17
N LEU A 195 13.22 -3.58 0.74
CA LEU A 195 12.39 -2.68 1.55
C LEU A 195 13.25 -1.75 2.41
N ALA A 196 14.34 -2.26 2.98
CA ALA A 196 15.28 -1.44 3.75
C ALA A 196 16.02 -0.43 2.87
N ALA A 197 16.38 -0.79 1.64
CA ALA A 197 17.00 0.14 0.69
C ALA A 197 16.03 1.24 0.25
N ASP A 198 14.80 0.87 -0.12
CA ASP A 198 13.74 1.82 -0.51
C ASP A 198 13.41 2.75 0.65
N LEU A 199 13.30 2.23 1.88
CA LEU A 199 13.09 3.04 3.07
C LEU A 199 14.25 4.01 3.31
N ARG A 200 15.51 3.55 3.21
CA ARG A 200 16.68 4.44 3.35
C ARG A 200 16.69 5.54 2.30
N ALA A 201 16.28 5.25 1.06
CA ALA A 201 16.16 6.24 0.00
C ALA A 201 15.05 7.28 0.28
N ALA A 202 13.98 6.87 0.97
CA ALA A 202 12.89 7.74 1.38
C ALA A 202 13.20 8.57 2.66
N LEU A 203 14.35 8.35 3.32
CA LEU A 203 14.75 9.01 4.56
C LEU A 203 15.97 9.93 4.35
N CYS A 204 16.15 10.88 5.25
CA CYS A 204 17.37 11.68 5.37
C CYS A 204 18.55 10.81 5.85
N GLY A 205 19.78 11.18 5.48
CA GLY A 205 20.98 10.40 5.78
C GLY A 205 21.33 10.23 7.27
N ASP A 206 20.76 11.05 8.15
CA ASP A 206 20.93 10.96 9.61
C ASP A 206 19.97 9.96 10.29
N ALA A 207 19.05 9.36 9.53
CA ALA A 207 18.00 8.49 10.05
C ALA A 207 18.47 7.08 10.45
N HIS A 208 19.71 6.69 10.12
CA HIS A 208 20.18 5.30 10.28
C HIS A 208 20.20 4.81 11.74
N ALA A 209 20.80 5.57 12.66
CA ALA A 209 20.85 5.17 14.06
C ALA A 209 19.47 5.24 14.74
N PRO A 210 18.67 6.31 14.55
CA PRO A 210 17.29 6.35 15.05
C PRO A 210 16.39 5.22 14.49
N LEU A 211 16.60 4.82 13.24
CA LEU A 211 15.87 3.69 12.65
C LEU A 211 16.22 2.36 13.34
N ALA A 212 17.51 2.13 13.61
CA ALA A 212 17.94 0.93 14.32
C ALA A 212 17.34 0.85 15.73
N GLU A 213 17.29 1.98 16.46
CA GLU A 213 16.64 2.07 17.77
C GLU A 213 15.14 1.80 17.68
N LEU A 214 14.44 2.36 16.68
CA LEU A 214 13.00 2.15 16.50
C LEU A 214 12.65 0.67 16.25
N LEU A 215 13.56 -0.06 15.60
CA LEU A 215 13.36 -1.46 15.20
C LEU A 215 13.96 -2.48 16.18
N GLN A 216 14.64 -2.03 17.25
CA GLN A 216 15.45 -2.90 18.12
C GLN A 216 14.66 -4.03 18.80
N ASP A 217 13.39 -3.78 19.11
CA ASP A 217 12.53 -4.71 19.85
C ASP A 217 11.71 -5.64 18.92
N LEU A 218 11.89 -5.53 17.60
CA LEU A 218 11.27 -6.45 16.65
C LEU A 218 11.93 -7.84 16.72
N PRO A 219 11.16 -8.91 16.46
CA PRO A 219 9.73 -8.94 16.11
C PRO A 219 8.79 -8.87 17.33
N ALA A 220 9.33 -8.96 18.54
CA ALA A 220 8.55 -9.15 19.77
C ALA A 220 7.61 -7.98 20.09
N ARG A 221 8.06 -6.75 19.84
CA ARG A 221 7.28 -5.53 20.09
C ARG A 221 7.36 -4.58 18.89
N PRO A 222 6.40 -4.62 17.97
CA PRO A 222 6.34 -3.64 16.89
C PRO A 222 6.14 -2.22 17.43
N PRO A 223 6.72 -1.20 16.79
CA PRO A 223 6.45 0.18 17.15
C PRO A 223 4.98 0.51 16.87
N ALA A 224 4.35 1.24 17.79
CA ALA A 224 3.01 1.78 17.56
C ALA A 224 3.00 2.78 16.40
N PHE A 225 1.85 2.93 15.75
CA PHE A 225 1.63 3.83 14.61
C PHE A 225 2.15 5.24 14.88
N GLY A 226 1.80 5.82 16.04
CA GLY A 226 2.24 7.17 16.43
C GLY A 226 3.76 7.32 16.50
N ARG A 227 4.49 6.28 16.93
CA ARG A 227 5.97 6.31 16.95
C ARG A 227 6.56 6.25 15.55
N MET A 228 5.99 5.42 14.67
CA MET A 228 6.42 5.34 13.28
C MET A 228 6.14 6.64 12.53
N LEU A 229 4.94 7.22 12.71
CA LEU A 229 4.58 8.49 12.12
C LEU A 229 5.53 9.60 12.56
N GLU A 230 5.79 9.72 13.87
CA GLU A 230 6.69 10.74 14.39
C GLU A 230 8.13 10.57 13.90
N PHE A 231 8.60 9.32 13.77
CA PHE A 231 9.88 9.03 13.13
C PHE A 231 9.90 9.54 11.68
N CYS A 232 8.89 9.21 10.88
CA CYS A 232 8.81 9.65 9.48
C CYS A 232 8.66 11.17 9.35
N ARG A 233 7.97 11.85 10.28
CA ARG A 233 7.88 13.32 10.30
C ARG A 233 9.25 13.98 10.43
N ARG A 234 10.14 13.42 11.24
CA ARG A 234 11.48 13.95 11.47
C ARG A 234 12.45 13.60 10.36
N HIS A 235 12.32 12.39 9.81
CA HIS A 235 13.38 11.80 8.99
C HIS A 235 13.00 11.53 7.53
N ALA A 236 11.75 11.74 7.09
CA ALA A 236 11.44 11.55 5.67
C ALA A 236 12.19 12.59 4.82
N GLY A 237 12.87 12.15 3.76
CA GLY A 237 13.72 13.01 2.93
C GLY A 237 12.92 13.98 2.08
N SER A 238 13.25 15.29 2.13
CA SER A 238 12.62 16.27 1.25
C SER A 238 13.24 16.22 -0.16
N GLU A 239 12.46 15.78 -1.15
CA GLU A 239 12.82 15.96 -2.57
C GLU A 239 12.77 17.43 -3.01
N ALA A 240 12.21 18.34 -2.21
CA ALA A 240 11.95 19.73 -2.59
C ALA A 240 13.25 20.52 -2.87
N ALA A 241 14.34 20.18 -2.18
CA ALA A 241 15.64 20.82 -2.38
C ALA A 241 16.26 20.54 -3.76
N ALA A 242 16.04 19.35 -4.29
CA ALA A 242 16.63 18.92 -5.57
C ALA A 242 15.70 19.14 -6.76
N SER A 243 14.38 19.23 -6.53
CA SER A 243 13.36 19.28 -7.58
C SER A 243 12.86 20.68 -7.94
N GLY A 244 13.22 21.71 -7.18
CA GLY A 244 12.69 23.07 -7.38
C GLY A 244 11.18 23.14 -7.14
N ILE A 245 10.62 22.28 -6.30
CA ILE A 245 9.18 22.25 -6.00
C ILE A 245 8.94 22.94 -4.66
N CYS A 246 7.98 23.87 -4.61
CA CYS A 246 7.57 24.52 -3.36
C CYS A 246 6.82 23.56 -2.43
N ASP A 247 7.26 23.48 -1.16
CA ASP A 247 6.62 22.67 -0.12
C ASP A 247 5.22 23.14 0.25
N LEU A 248 4.86 24.40 -0.03
CA LEU A 248 3.51 24.92 0.25
C LEU A 248 2.53 24.68 -0.91
N CYS A 249 2.87 25.15 -2.12
CA CYS A 249 1.93 25.12 -3.25
C CYS A 249 2.16 24.00 -4.26
N ARG A 250 3.24 23.21 -4.11
CA ARG A 250 3.65 22.14 -5.04
C ARG A 250 3.95 22.60 -6.47
N PHE A 251 4.02 23.91 -6.72
CA PHE A 251 4.37 24.42 -8.04
C PHE A 251 5.89 24.28 -8.24
N PRO A 252 6.34 23.73 -9.38
CA PRO A 252 7.74 23.82 -9.79
C PRO A 252 8.10 25.29 -9.99
N SER A 253 9.06 25.76 -9.23
CA SER A 253 9.44 27.16 -9.14
C SER A 253 10.96 27.27 -9.19
N GLU A 254 11.48 28.17 -10.01
CA GLU A 254 12.93 28.38 -10.13
C GLU A 254 13.50 29.11 -8.91
N ASP A 255 12.65 29.73 -8.09
CA ASP A 255 12.97 30.63 -6.98
C ASP A 255 12.62 30.04 -5.61
N VAL A 256 12.73 28.71 -5.47
CA VAL A 256 12.49 28.03 -4.20
C VAL A 256 13.68 28.26 -3.26
N GLN A 257 13.39 28.81 -2.07
CA GLN A 257 14.39 29.07 -1.04
C GLN A 257 14.11 28.26 0.21
N THR A 258 15.16 27.84 0.90
CA THR A 258 15.04 27.23 2.22
C THR A 258 14.48 28.25 3.22
N LEU A 259 13.52 27.86 4.05
CA LEU A 259 12.82 28.71 5.02
C LEU A 259 13.79 29.43 5.96
N SER A 260 14.91 28.78 6.32
CA SER A 260 15.96 29.39 7.14
C SER A 260 16.64 30.62 6.51
N VAL A 261 16.59 30.75 5.18
CA VAL A 261 17.18 31.85 4.41
C VAL A 261 16.21 33.03 4.25
N LEU A 262 14.90 32.80 4.45
CA LEU A 262 13.90 33.85 4.33
C LEU A 262 14.00 34.89 5.47
N PRO A 263 13.59 36.14 5.22
CA PRO A 263 13.54 37.18 6.25
C PRO A 263 12.74 36.75 7.49
N ASP A 264 13.22 37.12 8.69
CA ASP A 264 12.66 36.67 9.97
C ASP A 264 11.18 36.99 10.17
N ASN A 265 10.67 38.08 9.58
CA ASN A 265 9.25 38.42 9.61
C ASN A 265 8.42 37.43 8.77
N VAL A 266 8.89 37.12 7.56
CA VAL A 266 8.24 36.16 6.64
C VAL A 266 8.30 34.75 7.22
N ARG A 267 9.47 34.34 7.74
CA ARG A 267 9.63 33.04 8.41
C ARG A 267 8.68 32.90 9.59
N ARG A 268 8.54 33.91 10.44
CA ARG A 268 7.62 33.89 11.59
C ARG A 268 6.16 33.83 11.15
N ALA A 269 5.76 34.60 10.15
CA ALA A 269 4.39 34.56 9.63
C ALA A 269 4.05 33.20 9.04
N LEU A 270 4.94 32.64 8.21
CA LEU A 270 4.80 31.30 7.66
C LEU A 270 4.75 30.22 8.73
N THR A 271 5.61 30.28 9.75
CA THR A 271 5.64 29.27 10.83
C THR A 271 4.42 29.40 11.75
N ALA A 272 3.83 30.59 11.87
CA ALA A 272 2.60 30.83 12.61
C ALA A 272 1.36 30.30 11.85
N GLU A 273 1.33 30.48 10.53
CA GLU A 273 0.25 29.99 9.67
C GLU A 273 0.35 28.47 9.42
N PHE A 274 1.57 27.97 9.26
CA PHE A 274 1.89 26.59 8.94
C PHE A 274 2.84 26.01 9.98
N THR A 275 2.27 25.53 11.08
CA THR A 275 3.01 24.99 12.24
C THR A 275 3.88 23.75 11.93
N SER A 276 3.68 23.12 10.77
CA SER A 276 4.49 21.98 10.32
C SER A 276 5.78 22.38 9.59
N LEU A 277 5.92 23.63 9.14
CA LEU A 277 7.12 24.11 8.46
C LEU A 277 8.35 23.96 9.35
N GLN A 278 9.36 23.28 8.83
CA GLN A 278 10.66 23.14 9.47
C GLN A 278 11.66 24.10 8.82
N ASN A 279 12.77 24.38 9.50
CA ASN A 279 13.82 25.25 8.97
C ASN A 279 14.35 24.80 7.60
N MET A 280 14.25 23.51 7.29
CA MET A 280 14.65 22.91 6.02
C MET A 280 13.53 22.87 4.97
N SER A 281 12.36 23.45 5.23
CA SER A 281 11.27 23.54 4.23
C SER A 281 11.64 24.53 3.12
N HIS A 282 11.11 24.29 1.92
CA HIS A 282 11.49 24.93 0.67
C HIS A 282 10.29 25.70 0.12
N VAL A 283 10.36 27.02 0.07
CA VAL A 283 9.22 27.89 -0.23
C VAL A 283 9.53 28.77 -1.43
N CYS A 284 8.64 28.83 -2.43
CA CYS A 284 8.77 29.75 -3.57
C CYS A 284 8.42 31.19 -3.17
N ALA A 285 8.91 32.18 -3.92
CA ALA A 285 8.70 33.58 -3.56
C ALA A 285 7.22 33.95 -3.47
N ARG A 286 6.36 33.40 -4.33
CA ARG A 286 4.89 33.64 -4.28
C ARG A 286 4.25 33.24 -2.96
N CYS A 287 4.65 32.11 -2.38
CA CYS A 287 4.11 31.69 -1.08
C CYS A 287 4.71 32.51 0.05
N ALA A 288 5.99 32.89 -0.05
CA ALA A 288 6.65 33.76 0.92
C ALA A 288 6.03 35.17 0.94
N GLU A 289 5.73 35.75 -0.23
CA GLU A 289 5.09 37.07 -0.37
C GLU A 289 3.67 37.07 0.20
N ARG A 290 2.89 36.02 -0.07
CA ARG A 290 1.50 35.92 0.40
C ARG A 290 1.40 35.98 1.93
N SER A 291 2.33 35.35 2.64
CA SER A 291 2.35 35.34 4.11
C SER A 291 3.11 36.54 4.72
N ALA A 292 3.67 37.44 3.89
CA ALA A 292 4.35 38.65 4.34
C ALA A 292 3.45 39.89 4.44
N ILE A 293 2.20 39.78 3.97
CA ILE A 293 1.15 40.82 4.00
C ILE A 293 0.29 40.61 5.24
#